data_AF-A0A1C7DTC2-F1
#
_entry.id   AF-A0A1C7DTC2-F1
#
_cell.length_a   1.000
_cell.length_b   1.000
_cell.length_c   1.000
_cell.angle_alpha   90.00
_cell.angle_beta   90.00
_cell.angle_gamma   90.00
#
_symmetry.space_group_name_H-M   'P 1'
#
loop_
_entity.id
_entity.type
_entity.pdbx_description
1 polymer ?
#
loop_
_entity_poly.entity_id
_entity_poly.type
_entity_poly.pdbx_seq_one_letter_code
_entity_poly.pdbx_strand_id
1 'polypeptide(L)'
;MFKSKSLPSLPELDLDLDELKTFVSKTLEVMLISREETIYPIRKYDLMLAFTWEKNCIEGSIFQLSRFQSSKNSSSYILNAPLFVEKRDFYREAKSIVFIDTEKVSGLTKQNLLAFQTICKLIDIFDIEATSSNRYKCIWKED
;
A
#
# COMPACT_ATOMS: atom_id res chain seq x y z
N MET A 1 29.63 4.43 3.84
CA MET A 1 29.70 3.30 2.89
C MET A 1 28.51 2.39 3.15
N PHE A 2 27.37 2.65 2.50
CA PHE A 2 26.16 1.83 2.67
C PHE A 2 26.28 0.61 1.75
N LYS A 3 26.40 -0.59 2.32
CA LYS A 3 26.36 -1.83 1.56
C LYS A 3 24.91 -2.08 1.14
N SER A 4 24.62 -1.87 -0.14
CA SER A 4 23.44 -2.44 -0.79
C SER A 4 23.48 -3.95 -0.59
N LYS A 5 22.59 -4.49 0.24
CA LYS A 5 22.31 -5.92 0.23
C LYS A 5 21.36 -6.15 -0.94
N SER A 6 21.91 -6.54 -2.07
CA SER A 6 21.15 -7.11 -3.18
C SER A 6 20.32 -8.29 -2.66
N LEU A 7 19.01 -8.22 -2.81
CA LEU A 7 18.13 -9.36 -2.57
C LEU A 7 18.59 -10.55 -3.44
N PRO A 8 18.65 -11.79 -2.92
CA PRO A 8 18.94 -12.95 -3.75
C PRO A 8 17.86 -13.08 -4.84
N SER A 9 18.28 -13.39 -6.07
CA SER A 9 17.40 -13.62 -7.22
C SER A 9 16.46 -14.78 -6.90
N LEU A 10 15.23 -14.44 -6.53
CA LEU A 10 14.13 -15.40 -6.39
C LEU A 10 13.87 -16.03 -7.77
N PRO A 11 13.53 -17.33 -7.85
CA PRO A 11 13.03 -17.91 -9.10
C PRO A 11 11.87 -17.04 -9.59
N GLU A 12 11.78 -16.83 -10.91
CA GLU A 12 10.80 -15.97 -11.59
C GLU A 12 9.37 -16.30 -11.17
N LEU A 13 8.98 -15.75 -10.01
CA LEU A 13 7.60 -15.55 -9.65
C LEU A 13 7.17 -14.43 -10.58
N ASP A 14 6.37 -14.79 -11.59
CA ASP A 14 5.75 -13.87 -12.53
C ASP A 14 4.80 -12.94 -11.76
N LEU A 15 5.41 -11.92 -11.16
CA LEU A 15 4.75 -10.86 -10.44
C LEU A 15 4.44 -9.79 -11.47
N ASP A 16 3.16 -9.69 -11.83
CA ASP A 16 2.67 -8.66 -12.72
C ASP A 16 2.76 -7.29 -12.01
N LEU A 17 3.86 -6.59 -12.24
CA LEU A 17 4.12 -5.28 -11.64
C LEU A 17 3.10 -4.24 -12.11
N ASP A 18 2.62 -4.34 -13.35
CA ASP A 18 1.66 -3.39 -13.91
C ASP A 18 0.29 -3.58 -13.27
N GLU A 19 -0.11 -4.83 -13.00
CA GLU A 19 -1.27 -5.16 -12.19
C GLU A 19 -1.18 -4.53 -10.79
N LEU A 20 -0.04 -4.69 -10.09
CA LEU A 20 0.16 -4.12 -8.76
C LEU A 20 0.19 -2.58 -8.76
N LYS A 21 0.89 -1.97 -9.73
CA LYS A 21 0.88 -0.51 -9.95
C LYS A 21 -0.56 -0.03 -10.17
N THR A 22 -1.35 -0.76 -10.96
CA THR A 22 -2.76 -0.43 -11.21
C THR A 22 -3.59 -0.48 -9.94
N PHE A 23 -3.42 -1.51 -9.10
CA PHE A 23 -4.14 -1.62 -7.83
C PHE A 23 -3.81 -0.48 -6.88
N VAL A 24 -2.53 -0.17 -6.69
CA VAL A 24 -2.10 0.93 -5.82
C VAL A 24 -2.61 2.28 -6.34
N SER A 25 -2.40 2.56 -7.64
CA SER A 25 -2.80 3.83 -8.25
C SER A 25 -4.29 4.08 -8.12
N LYS A 26 -5.13 3.11 -8.53
CA LYS A 26 -6.58 3.28 -8.49
C LYS A 26 -7.11 3.44 -7.08
N THR A 27 -6.57 2.70 -6.12
CA THR A 27 -7.01 2.78 -4.72
C THR A 27 -6.67 4.16 -4.13
N LEU A 28 -5.46 4.65 -4.38
CA LEU A 28 -5.02 5.98 -3.97
C LEU A 28 -5.86 7.08 -4.64
N GLU A 29 -5.97 7.05 -5.97
CA GLU A 29 -6.70 8.07 -6.74
C GLU A 29 -8.17 8.18 -6.33
N VAL A 30 -8.84 7.04 -6.09
CA VAL A 30 -10.22 7.02 -5.59
C VAL A 30 -10.30 7.69 -4.21
N MET A 31 -9.40 7.35 -3.28
CA MET A 31 -9.35 7.97 -1.95
C MET A 31 -9.09 9.49 -2.02
N LEU A 32 -8.22 9.94 -2.92
CA LEU A 32 -7.94 11.37 -3.11
C LEU A 32 -9.18 12.14 -3.59
N ILE A 33 -10.01 11.52 -4.44
CA ILE A 33 -11.24 12.09 -4.98
C ILE A 33 -12.38 12.05 -3.97
N SER A 34 -12.64 10.88 -3.37
CA SER A 34 -13.78 10.68 -2.47
C SER A 34 -13.55 11.31 -1.10
N ARG A 35 -12.29 11.47 -0.67
CA ARG A 35 -11.89 11.79 0.70
C ARG A 35 -12.32 10.73 1.73
N GLU A 36 -12.73 9.55 1.27
CA GLU A 36 -13.14 8.43 2.11
C GLU A 36 -12.05 7.34 2.13
N GLU A 37 -12.04 6.53 3.18
CA GLU A 37 -11.23 5.31 3.21
C GLU A 37 -11.58 4.44 2.00
N THR A 38 -10.56 4.07 1.23
CA THR A 38 -10.72 3.20 0.07
C THR A 38 -9.93 1.93 0.29
N ILE A 39 -10.63 0.79 0.20
CA ILE A 39 -10.03 -0.54 0.34
C ILE A 39 -10.09 -1.30 -0.99
N TYR A 40 -9.06 -2.10 -1.25
CA TYR A 40 -8.97 -2.94 -2.44
C TYR A 40 -8.48 -4.34 -2.09
N PRO A 41 -9.33 -5.39 -2.23
CA PRO A 41 -8.93 -6.77 -1.97
C PRO A 41 -8.15 -7.35 -3.16
N ILE A 42 -6.91 -7.77 -2.91
CA ILE A 42 -6.03 -8.42 -3.90
C ILE A 42 -6.02 -9.92 -3.64
N ARG A 43 -7.11 -10.59 -4.02
CA ARG A 43 -7.37 -12.02 -3.69
C ARG A 43 -6.24 -12.95 -4.12
N LYS A 44 -5.62 -12.69 -5.26
CA LYS A 44 -4.50 -13.47 -5.82
C LYS A 44 -3.32 -13.62 -4.84
N TYR A 45 -3.12 -12.63 -3.96
CA TYR A 45 -1.99 -12.60 -3.03
C TYR A 45 -2.42 -12.66 -1.55
N ASP A 46 -3.70 -12.93 -1.26
CA ASP A 46 -4.25 -12.87 0.10
C ASP A 46 -3.97 -11.53 0.81
N LEU A 47 -3.94 -10.42 0.06
CA LEU A 47 -3.69 -9.09 0.57
C LEU A 47 -4.92 -8.20 0.43
N MET A 48 -5.02 -7.20 1.30
CA MET A 48 -5.93 -6.08 1.16
C MET A 48 -5.14 -4.78 1.33
N LEU A 49 -5.29 -3.89 0.36
CA LEU A 49 -4.73 -2.55 0.40
C LEU A 49 -5.79 -1.58 0.90
N ALA A 50 -5.41 -0.65 1.76
CA ALA A 50 -6.25 0.46 2.18
C ALA A 50 -5.47 1.77 2.04
N PHE A 51 -6.17 2.80 1.56
CA PHE A 51 -5.71 4.18 1.65
C PHE A 51 -6.75 5.01 2.38
N THR A 52 -6.30 5.90 3.25
CA THR A 52 -7.17 6.83 3.96
C THR A 52 -6.45 8.15 4.25
N TRP A 53 -7.25 9.19 4.53
CA TRP A 53 -6.75 10.45 5.05
C TRP A 53 -6.65 10.38 6.58
N GLU A 54 -5.48 10.71 7.10
CA GLU A 54 -5.29 10.99 8.52
C GLU A 54 -4.77 12.41 8.68
N LYS A 55 -5.66 13.36 8.96
CA LYS A 55 -5.36 14.80 8.95
C LYS A 55 -4.77 15.21 7.59
N ASN A 56 -3.51 15.65 7.56
CA ASN A 56 -2.79 16.06 6.35
C ASN A 56 -1.95 14.92 5.75
N CYS A 57 -2.01 13.73 6.35
CA CYS A 57 -1.25 12.58 5.89
C CYS A 57 -2.15 11.66 5.04
N ILE A 58 -1.52 11.06 4.04
CA ILE A 58 -2.03 9.87 3.38
C ILE A 58 -1.47 8.67 4.14
N GLU A 59 -2.36 7.82 4.65
CA GLU A 59 -2.00 6.54 5.23
C GLU A 59 -2.25 5.43 4.20
N GLY A 60 -1.20 4.67 3.87
CA GLY A 60 -1.27 3.45 3.09
C GLY A 60 -1.05 2.24 3.99
N SER A 61 -2.02 1.34 4.04
CA SER A 61 -2.03 0.19 4.94
C SER A 61 -2.25 -1.12 4.18
N ILE A 62 -1.53 -2.17 4.56
CA ILE A 62 -1.68 -3.52 3.97
C ILE A 62 -2.13 -4.50 5.05
N PHE A 63 -3.17 -5.27 4.77
CA PHE A 63 -3.71 -6.32 5.64
C PHE A 63 -3.65 -7.67 4.96
N GLN A 64 -3.67 -8.74 5.76
CA GLN A 64 -3.90 -10.09 5.25
C GLN A 64 -5.40 -10.31 5.06
N LEU A 65 -5.83 -10.62 3.83
CA LEU A 65 -7.23 -10.71 3.44
C LEU A 65 -7.97 -11.85 4.17
N SER A 66 -7.37 -13.04 4.24
CA SER A 66 -7.97 -14.23 4.89
C SER A 66 -8.23 -14.05 6.37
N ARG A 67 -7.50 -13.13 7.01
CA ARG A 67 -7.70 -12.80 8.42
C ARG A 67 -8.67 -11.64 8.59
N PHE A 68 -8.91 -10.85 7.53
CA PHE A 68 -9.61 -9.57 7.59
C PHE A 68 -11.03 -9.70 8.16
N GLN A 69 -11.31 -8.94 9.21
CA GLN A 69 -12.63 -8.82 9.82
C GLN A 69 -13.10 -7.38 9.71
N SER A 70 -14.25 -7.16 9.08
CA SER A 70 -14.98 -5.90 9.10
C SER A 70 -16.03 -5.92 10.21
N SER A 71 -16.15 -4.86 10.99
CA SER A 71 -17.31 -4.67 11.87
C SER A 71 -18.59 -4.55 11.02
N LYS A 72 -19.66 -5.25 11.42
CA LYS A 72 -20.99 -5.16 10.76
C LYS A 72 -21.66 -3.79 10.91
N ASN A 73 -21.11 -2.92 11.75
CA ASN A 73 -21.64 -1.59 12.01
C ASN A 73 -20.76 -0.59 11.27
N SER A 74 -21.42 0.24 10.47
CA SER A 74 -20.96 1.15 9.41
C SER A 74 -19.95 2.25 9.78
N SER A 75 -19.12 2.03 10.78
CA SER A 75 -17.94 2.83 11.06
C SER A 75 -16.74 1.93 10.87
N SER A 76 -15.93 2.23 9.86
CA SER A 76 -14.69 1.52 9.53
C SER A 76 -13.83 1.30 10.77
N TYR A 77 -13.83 0.08 11.29
CA TYR A 77 -12.80 -0.40 12.19
C TYR A 77 -12.35 -1.73 11.65
N ILE A 78 -11.35 -1.68 10.78
CA ILE A 78 -10.54 -2.86 10.47
C ILE A 78 -10.00 -3.34 11.82
N LEU A 79 -10.60 -4.40 12.36
CA LEU A 79 -10.25 -4.91 13.70
C LEU A 79 -8.85 -5.55 13.72
N ASN A 80 -8.32 -5.80 12.54
CA ASN A 80 -7.05 -6.46 12.36
C ASN A 80 -5.92 -5.45 12.38
N ALA A 81 -4.89 -5.77 13.16
CA ALA A 81 -3.63 -5.06 13.03
C ALA A 81 -3.06 -5.24 11.60
N PRO A 82 -2.69 -4.13 10.92
CA PRO A 82 -2.09 -4.18 9.60
C PRO A 82 -0.75 -4.91 9.61
N LEU A 83 -0.39 -5.50 8.47
CA LEU A 83 0.95 -6.03 8.21
C LEU A 83 1.96 -4.89 7.99
N PHE A 84 1.48 -3.78 7.43
CA PHE A 84 2.26 -2.61 7.07
C PHE A 84 1.40 -1.35 7.17
N VAL A 85 2.00 -0.27 7.63
CA VAL A 85 1.43 1.09 7.57
C VAL A 85 2.54 2.05 7.18
N GLU A 86 2.28 2.89 6.20
CA GLU A 86 3.09 4.09 5.95
C GLU A 86 2.20 5.33 5.94
N LYS A 87 2.61 6.33 6.73
CA LYS A 87 1.98 7.65 6.79
C LYS A 87 2.91 8.65 6.11
N ARG A 88 2.42 9.25 5.04
CA ARG A 88 3.13 10.26 4.25
C ARG A 88 2.42 11.59 4.35
N ASP A 89 3.15 12.63 4.74
CA ASP A 89 2.62 13.99 4.68
C ASP A 89 2.31 14.36 3.22
N PHE A 90 1.10 14.85 2.96
CA PHE A 90 0.64 15.16 1.61
C PHE A 90 1.48 16.25 0.94
N TYR A 91 1.98 17.21 1.71
CA TYR A 91 2.82 18.30 1.24
C TYR A 91 4.32 17.96 1.25
N ARG A 92 4.68 16.72 1.64
CA ARG A 92 6.06 16.20 1.74
C ARG A 92 6.96 17.03 2.66
N GLU A 93 6.38 17.73 3.64
CA GLU A 93 7.15 18.55 4.58
C GLU A 93 7.84 17.72 5.66
N ALA A 94 7.30 16.52 5.94
CA ALA A 94 7.78 15.61 6.96
C ALA A 94 8.20 14.25 6.38
N LYS A 95 9.11 13.57 7.10
CA LYS A 95 9.49 12.18 6.79
C LYS A 95 8.30 11.24 7.00
N SER A 96 8.20 10.22 6.16
CA SER A 96 7.22 9.15 6.34
C SER A 96 7.39 8.42 7.68
N ILE A 97 6.28 8.03 8.30
CA ILE A 97 6.25 7.12 9.45
C ILE A 97 5.90 5.74 8.92
N VAL A 98 6.77 4.75 9.15
CA VAL A 98 6.61 3.38 8.63
C VAL A 98 6.54 2.38 9.78
N PHE A 99 5.57 1.47 9.73
CA PHE A 99 5.42 0.32 10.61
C PHE A 99 5.30 -0.97 9.80
N ILE A 100 5.97 -2.03 10.24
CA ILE A 100 5.89 -3.38 9.63
C ILE A 100 5.76 -4.42 10.74
N ASP A 101 4.73 -5.26 10.67
CA ASP A 101 4.58 -6.43 11.54
C ASP A 101 5.41 -7.60 10.98
N THR A 102 6.69 -7.63 11.34
CA THR A 102 7.64 -8.63 10.80
C THR A 102 7.26 -10.07 11.17
N GLU A 103 6.59 -10.28 12.31
CA GLU A 103 6.14 -11.59 12.75
C GLU A 103 5.06 -12.12 11.81
N LYS A 104 4.01 -11.34 11.55
CA LYS A 104 2.94 -11.76 10.64
C LYS A 104 3.42 -11.88 9.19
N VAL A 105 4.29 -10.98 8.75
CA VAL A 105 4.88 -11.02 7.40
C VAL A 105 5.69 -12.30 7.17
N SER A 106 6.36 -12.83 8.21
CA SER A 106 7.13 -14.08 8.10
C SER A 106 6.27 -15.31 7.78
N GLY A 107 4.96 -15.25 8.06
CA GLY A 107 4.01 -16.32 7.78
C GLY A 107 3.43 -16.32 6.36
N LEU A 108 3.78 -15.34 5.52
CA LEU A 108 3.29 -15.27 4.14
C LEU A 108 3.96 -16.32 3.24
N THR A 109 3.22 -16.80 2.24
CA THR A 109 3.80 -17.60 1.16
C THR A 109 4.82 -16.75 0.40
N LYS A 110 5.78 -17.39 -0.30
CA LYS A 110 6.79 -16.66 -1.10
C LYS A 110 6.15 -15.68 -2.10
N GLN A 111 5.07 -16.09 -2.76
CA GLN A 111 4.33 -15.27 -3.72
C GLN A 111 3.67 -14.06 -3.04
N ASN A 112 3.00 -14.28 -1.91
CA ASN A 112 2.31 -13.21 -1.18
C ASN A 112 3.32 -12.24 -0.56
N LEU A 113 4.45 -12.74 -0.08
CA LEU A 113 5.55 -11.93 0.46
C LEU A 113 6.14 -11.02 -0.63
N LEU A 114 6.36 -11.54 -1.84
CA LEU A 114 6.88 -10.75 -2.95
C LEU A 114 5.91 -9.64 -3.38
N ALA A 115 4.61 -9.95 -3.47
CA ALA A 115 3.57 -8.96 -3.73
C ALA A 115 3.51 -7.90 -2.63
N PHE A 116 3.52 -8.32 -1.36
CA PHE A 116 3.56 -7.44 -0.19
C PHE A 116 4.74 -6.47 -0.26
N GLN A 117 5.97 -6.99 -0.44
CA GLN A 117 7.17 -6.16 -0.52
C GLN A 117 7.12 -5.17 -1.69
N THR A 118 6.55 -5.58 -2.82
CA THR A 118 6.38 -4.73 -4.00
C THR A 118 5.39 -3.61 -3.73
N ILE A 119 4.24 -3.92 -3.12
CA ILE A 119 3.25 -2.90 -2.74
C ILE A 119 3.83 -1.92 -1.71
N CYS A 120 4.59 -2.38 -0.72
CA CYS A 120 5.27 -1.48 0.22
C CYS A 120 6.17 -0.48 -0.50
N LYS A 121 6.97 -0.94 -1.49
CA LYS A 121 7.79 -0.05 -2.30
C LYS A 121 6.96 0.94 -3.12
N LEU A 122 5.84 0.48 -3.70
CA LEU A 122 4.94 1.36 -4.45
C LEU A 122 4.33 2.45 -3.55
N ILE A 123 3.95 2.10 -2.31
CA ILE A 123 3.49 3.07 -1.30
C ILE A 123 4.61 4.07 -0.96
N ASP A 124 5.87 3.63 -0.94
CA ASP A 124 7.01 4.49 -0.65
C ASP A 124 7.40 5.41 -1.84
N ILE A 125 7.16 5.04 -3.10
CA ILE A 125 7.69 5.82 -4.24
C ILE A 125 6.64 6.59 -5.05
N PHE A 126 5.35 6.46 -4.73
CA PHE A 126 4.34 7.20 -5.49
C PHE A 126 4.49 8.72 -5.34
N ASP A 127 4.06 9.43 -6.37
CA ASP A 127 3.76 10.85 -6.33
C ASP A 127 2.36 11.12 -6.86
N ILE A 128 1.86 12.32 -6.59
CA ILE A 128 0.51 12.74 -6.93
C ILE A 128 0.61 13.97 -7.83
N GLU A 129 0.12 13.83 -9.05
CA GLU A 129 -0.05 14.95 -9.96
C GLU A 129 -1.51 15.44 -9.90
N ALA A 130 -1.71 16.72 -9.61
CA ALA A 130 -3.02 17.36 -9.70
C ALA A 130 -3.23 17.88 -11.11
N THR A 131 -4.26 17.38 -11.81
CA THR A 131 -4.63 17.90 -13.12
C THR A 131 -5.63 19.05 -13.01
N SER A 132 -5.73 19.88 -14.05
CA SER A 132 -6.65 21.03 -14.15
C SER A 132 -8.15 20.70 -13.99
N SER A 133 -8.51 19.41 -13.92
CA SER A 133 -9.88 18.92 -13.80
C SER A 133 -10.25 18.38 -12.40
N ASN A 134 -9.50 18.74 -11.36
CA ASN A 134 -9.59 18.15 -10.01
C ASN A 134 -9.43 16.62 -9.99
N ARG A 135 -8.76 16.07 -11.01
CA ARG A 135 -8.37 14.65 -11.02
C ARG A 135 -6.94 14.56 -10.50
N TYR A 136 -6.77 13.72 -9.49
CA TYR A 136 -5.46 13.31 -9.01
C TYR A 136 -5.01 12.09 -9.81
N LYS A 137 -3.73 12.06 -10.16
CA LYS A 137 -3.12 10.91 -10.80
C LYS A 137 -1.94 10.43 -9.97
N CYS A 138 -1.91 9.13 -9.70
CA CYS A 138 -0.75 8.47 -9.13
C CYS A 138 0.30 8.31 -10.23
N ILE A 139 1.50 8.80 -9.97
CA ILE A 139 2.66 8.65 -10.83
C ILE A 139 3.79 7.99 -10.03
N TRP A 140 4.72 7.36 -10.74
CA TRP A 140 5.86 6.68 -10.14
C TRP A 140 7.09 7.54 -10.33
N LYS A 141 7.77 7.90 -9.24
CA LYS A 141 9.13 8.43 -9.35
C LYS A 141 10.05 7.24 -9.58
N GLU A 142 10.38 7.00 -10.84
CA GLU A 142 11.48 6.11 -11.20
C GLU A 142 12.76 6.92 -10.96
N ASP A 143 13.63 6.42 -10.07
CA ASP A 143 15.00 6.94 -9.89
C ASP A 143 15.88 6.60 -11.11
#